data_AF-A0A7Y3P7Z8-F1
#
_entry.id   AF-A0A7Y3P7Z8-F1
#
_cell.length_a   1.000
_cell.length_b   1.000
_cell.length_c   1.000
_cell.angle_alpha   90.00
_cell.angle_beta   90.00
_cell.angle_gamma   90.00
#
_symmetry.space_group_name_H-M   'P 1'
#
loop_
_entity.id
_entity.type
_entity.pdbx_description
1 polymer ?
#
loop_
_entity_poly.entity_id
_entity_poly.type
_entity_poly.pdbx_seq_one_letter_code
_entity_poly.pdbx_strand_id
1 'polypeptide(L)'
;MSPEQLPVAEQLLRGGMPAVRTAVSEQNKNATAQGRPTVDPTTIERIAEDLLTRTNLAMWKDRAGGALGAGKELRLRDLRAVVTSAKTVTLDDEGRTQLKELQGILTARLEVLRTRWTEDLDQALKAENWAETLRLAARPPDMSTRLSADAATAIIAGVSAALNPEQSPAVFVSLVELSAETSIRRNVKPVGIPADETCRAAAVKFAGAIPEFAKLLGMKVPPPPPPTRRPVSRRAS
;
A
#
# COMPACT_ATOMS: atom_id res chain seq x y z
N MET A 1 -16.85 -10.77 32.80
CA MET A 1 -16.47 -12.17 32.48
C MET A 1 -16.90 -13.05 33.62
N SER A 2 -17.31 -14.29 33.36
CA SER A 2 -17.59 -15.23 34.45
C SER A 2 -16.27 -15.81 35.00
N PRO A 3 -16.21 -16.20 36.29
CA PRO A 3 -15.03 -16.83 36.88
C PRO A 3 -14.55 -18.09 36.13
N GLU A 4 -15.49 -18.81 35.50
CA GLU A 4 -15.21 -20.04 34.73
C GLU A 4 -14.51 -19.78 33.40
N GLN A 5 -14.59 -18.56 32.85
CA GLN A 5 -13.96 -18.17 31.59
C GLN A 5 -12.52 -17.69 31.77
N LEU A 6 -12.08 -17.38 33.00
CA LEU A 6 -10.76 -16.85 33.29
C LEU A 6 -9.63 -17.77 32.78
N PRO A 7 -9.64 -19.10 33.06
CA PRO A 7 -8.57 -19.99 32.62
C PRO A 7 -8.45 -20.09 31.10
N VAL A 8 -9.59 -20.02 30.39
CA VAL A 8 -9.63 -20.02 28.92
C VAL A 8 -9.05 -18.72 28.38
N ALA A 9 -9.40 -17.58 28.98
CA ALA A 9 -8.89 -16.27 28.60
C ALA A 9 -7.37 -16.16 28.83
N GLU A 10 -6.85 -16.65 29.96
CA GLU A 10 -5.42 -16.67 30.25
C GLU A 10 -4.63 -17.48 29.21
N GLN A 11 -5.15 -18.66 28.83
CA GLN A 11 -4.48 -19.50 27.85
C GLN A 11 -4.56 -18.89 26.43
N LEU A 12 -5.68 -18.24 26.10
CA LEU A 12 -5.83 -17.49 24.86
C LEU A 12 -4.82 -16.34 24.77
N LEU A 13 -4.56 -15.64 25.87
CA LEU A 13 -3.55 -14.58 25.94
C LEU A 13 -2.11 -15.10 25.81
N ARG A 14 -1.81 -16.31 26.31
CA ARG A 14 -0.46 -16.90 26.22
C ARG A 14 -0.05 -17.32 24.81
N GLY A 15 -0.98 -17.84 24.01
CA GLY A 15 -0.62 -18.38 22.69
C GLY A 15 -1.78 -18.59 21.72
N GLY A 16 -2.90 -17.88 21.92
CA GLY A 16 -4.06 -17.95 21.05
C GLY A 16 -4.78 -19.30 21.08
N MET A 17 -5.61 -19.56 20.06
CA MET A 17 -6.38 -20.80 19.95
C MET A 17 -5.55 -22.09 20.02
N PRO A 18 -4.33 -22.17 19.43
CA PRO A 18 -3.49 -23.36 19.57
C PRO A 18 -3.15 -23.68 21.04
N ALA A 19 -2.84 -22.66 21.85
CA ALA A 19 -2.53 -22.84 23.25
C ALA A 19 -3.75 -23.38 24.04
N VAL A 20 -4.95 -22.89 23.72
CA VAL A 20 -6.21 -23.39 24.32
C VAL A 20 -6.41 -24.87 23.98
N ARG A 21 -6.24 -25.26 22.71
CA ARG A 21 -6.39 -26.66 22.27
C ARG A 21 -5.40 -27.60 22.97
N THR A 22 -4.14 -27.19 23.07
CA THR A 22 -3.11 -27.99 23.74
C THR A 22 -3.44 -28.18 25.22
N ALA A 23 -3.82 -27.09 25.92
CA ALA A 23 -4.16 -27.15 27.34
C ALA A 23 -5.36 -28.06 27.61
N VAL A 24 -6.41 -27.99 26.79
CA VAL A 24 -7.58 -28.86 26.92
C VAL A 24 -7.22 -30.33 26.67
N SER A 25 -6.39 -30.61 25.65
CA SER A 25 -5.90 -31.96 25.37
C SER A 25 -5.11 -32.53 26.54
N GLU A 26 -4.19 -31.75 27.11
CA GLU A 26 -3.38 -32.16 28.28
C GLU A 26 -4.26 -32.39 29.52
N GLN A 27 -5.23 -31.50 29.77
CA GLN A 27 -6.18 -31.65 30.87
C GLN A 27 -7.00 -32.93 30.74
N ASN A 28 -7.52 -33.23 29.55
CA ASN A 28 -8.32 -34.43 29.32
C ASN A 28 -7.49 -35.72 29.41
N LYS A 29 -6.23 -35.71 28.94
CA LYS A 29 -5.30 -36.82 29.16
C LYS A 29 -5.07 -37.10 30.65
N ASN A 30 -4.84 -36.05 31.43
CA ASN A 30 -4.63 -36.16 32.87
C ASN A 30 -5.90 -36.60 33.61
N ALA A 31 -7.07 -36.08 33.24
CA ALA A 31 -8.35 -36.47 33.83
C ALA A 31 -8.63 -37.96 33.60
N THR A 32 -8.41 -38.44 32.36
CA THR A 32 -8.55 -39.86 32.01
C THR A 32 -7.61 -40.74 32.82
N ALA A 33 -6.34 -40.34 32.96
CA ALA A 33 -5.35 -41.07 33.75
C ALA A 33 -5.71 -41.14 35.26
N GLN A 34 -6.45 -40.16 35.77
CA GLN A 34 -6.90 -40.08 37.16
C GLN A 34 -8.32 -40.64 37.38
N GLY A 35 -8.96 -41.20 36.35
CA GLY A 35 -10.34 -41.69 36.42
C GLY A 35 -11.39 -40.58 36.66
N ARG A 36 -11.06 -39.34 36.34
CA ARG A 36 -11.95 -38.17 36.46
C ARG A 36 -12.67 -37.89 35.15
N PRO A 37 -13.85 -37.24 35.17
CA PRO A 37 -14.55 -36.82 33.96
C PRO A 37 -13.71 -35.86 33.10
N THR A 38 -13.78 -36.01 31.77
CA THR A 38 -13.15 -35.10 30.79
C THR A 38 -14.05 -33.91 30.46
N VAL A 39 -13.44 -32.81 30.03
CA VAL A 39 -14.14 -31.62 29.54
C VAL A 39 -14.37 -31.75 28.03
N ASP A 40 -15.51 -31.26 27.53
CA ASP A 40 -15.79 -31.20 26.10
C ASP A 40 -14.91 -30.12 25.41
N PRO A 41 -13.96 -30.52 24.53
CA PRO A 41 -13.09 -29.57 23.86
C PRO A 41 -13.83 -28.60 22.95
N THR A 42 -14.92 -29.04 22.32
CA THR A 42 -15.66 -28.21 21.36
C THR A 42 -16.35 -27.05 22.05
N THR A 43 -16.91 -27.28 23.25
CA THR A 43 -17.47 -26.21 24.09
C THR A 43 -16.41 -25.20 24.52
N ILE A 44 -15.20 -25.65 24.89
CA ILE A 44 -14.11 -24.74 25.28
C ILE A 44 -13.61 -23.92 24.09
N GLU A 45 -13.46 -24.54 22.91
CA GLU A 45 -13.08 -23.82 21.69
C GLU A 45 -14.10 -22.73 21.34
N ARG A 46 -15.40 -23.02 21.45
CA ARG A 46 -16.47 -22.03 21.22
C ARG A 46 -16.39 -20.86 22.20
N ILE A 47 -16.12 -21.13 23.47
CA ILE A 47 -15.91 -20.08 24.48
C ILE A 47 -14.70 -19.23 24.11
N ALA A 48 -13.57 -19.86 23.76
CA ALA A 48 -12.35 -19.15 23.40
C ALA A 48 -12.54 -18.25 22.16
N GLU A 49 -13.29 -18.70 21.16
CA GLU A 49 -13.60 -17.92 19.96
C GLU A 49 -14.50 -16.70 20.26
N ASP A 50 -15.51 -16.86 21.11
CA ASP A 50 -16.35 -15.74 21.58
C ASP A 50 -15.50 -14.68 22.31
N LEU A 51 -14.64 -15.14 23.23
CA LEU A 51 -13.72 -14.27 23.96
C LEU A 51 -12.76 -13.53 23.03
N LEU A 52 -12.18 -14.24 22.06
CA LEU A 52 -11.29 -13.66 21.06
C LEU A 52 -12.00 -12.57 20.26
N THR A 53 -13.23 -12.83 19.80
CA THR A 53 -14.03 -11.88 19.03
C THR A 53 -14.29 -10.60 19.84
N ARG A 54 -14.69 -10.74 21.10
CA ARG A 54 -14.98 -9.62 22.00
C ARG A 54 -13.73 -8.81 22.35
N THR A 55 -12.62 -9.48 22.61
CA THR A 55 -11.34 -8.81 22.90
C THR A 55 -10.81 -8.07 21.67
N ASN A 56 -10.90 -8.66 20.48
CA ASN A 56 -10.53 -7.99 19.23
C ASN A 56 -11.37 -6.73 18.97
N LEU A 57 -12.67 -6.80 19.23
CA LEU A 57 -13.57 -5.64 19.15
C LEU A 57 -13.16 -4.54 20.15
N ALA A 58 -12.93 -4.90 21.42
CA ALA A 58 -12.53 -3.95 22.44
C ALA A 58 -11.20 -3.26 22.11
N MET A 59 -10.19 -4.03 21.69
CA MET A 59 -8.88 -3.48 21.26
C MET A 59 -8.99 -2.59 20.02
N TRP A 60 -9.91 -2.90 19.11
CA TRP A 60 -10.14 -2.05 17.95
C TRP A 60 -10.84 -0.75 18.35
N LYS A 61 -11.86 -0.81 19.22
CA LYS A 61 -12.57 0.38 19.74
C LYS A 61 -11.64 1.30 20.53
N ASP A 62 -10.72 0.76 21.32
CA ASP A 62 -9.71 1.55 22.03
C ASP A 62 -8.83 2.34 21.05
N ARG A 63 -8.30 1.65 20.03
CA ARG A 63 -7.54 2.30 18.94
C ARG A 63 -8.37 3.32 18.16
N ALA A 64 -9.65 3.02 17.91
CA ALA A 64 -10.56 3.92 17.22
C ALA A 64 -10.84 5.18 18.05
N GLY A 65 -11.12 5.03 19.35
CA GLY A 65 -11.32 6.12 20.29
C GLY A 65 -10.07 7.00 20.41
N GLY A 66 -8.89 6.40 20.53
CA GLY A 66 -7.62 7.14 20.52
C GLY A 66 -7.39 7.90 19.21
N ALA A 67 -7.73 7.30 18.06
CA ALA A 67 -7.63 7.95 16.76
C ALA A 67 -8.59 9.14 16.62
N LEU A 68 -9.84 8.99 17.09
CA LEU A 68 -10.82 10.07 17.11
C LEU A 68 -10.38 11.20 18.04
N GLY A 69 -9.88 10.88 19.24
CA GLY A 69 -9.35 11.85 20.20
C GLY A 69 -8.15 12.64 19.68
N ALA A 70 -7.23 11.99 18.95
CA ALA A 70 -6.06 12.64 18.35
C ALA A 70 -6.42 13.55 17.16
N GLY A 71 -7.55 13.30 16.48
CA GLY A 71 -8.07 14.15 15.42
C GLY A 71 -7.05 14.48 14.30
N LYS A 72 -6.70 15.77 14.17
CA LYS A 72 -5.77 16.26 13.13
C LYS A 72 -4.30 15.90 13.40
N GLU A 73 -3.92 15.70 14.65
CA GLU A 73 -2.54 15.37 15.05
C GLU A 73 -2.17 13.93 14.67
N LEU A 74 -3.17 13.06 14.52
CA LEU A 74 -2.97 11.70 14.07
C LEU A 74 -2.32 11.67 12.68
N ARG A 75 -1.28 10.87 12.50
CA ARG A 75 -0.65 10.69 11.19
C ARG A 75 -1.59 9.94 10.25
N LEU A 76 -1.59 10.31 8.97
CA LEU A 76 -2.46 9.70 7.97
C LEU A 76 -2.23 8.18 7.83
N ARG A 77 -0.99 7.71 8.01
CA ARG A 77 -0.65 6.28 8.00
C ARG A 77 -1.36 5.54 9.13
N ASP A 78 -1.38 6.10 10.33
CA ASP A 78 -1.94 5.47 11.51
C ASP A 78 -3.47 5.45 11.42
N LEU A 79 -4.07 6.54 10.93
CA LEU A 79 -5.50 6.58 10.59
C LEU A 79 -5.88 5.47 9.60
N ARG A 80 -5.09 5.29 8.53
CA ARG A 80 -5.31 4.21 7.55
C ARG A 80 -5.18 2.83 8.18
N ALA A 81 -4.23 2.63 9.10
CA ALA A 81 -4.04 1.37 9.79
C ALA A 81 -5.25 1.00 10.66
N VAL A 82 -5.79 1.97 11.43
CA VAL A 82 -6.99 1.75 12.26
C VAL A 82 -8.19 1.39 11.39
N VAL A 83 -8.47 2.17 10.34
CA VAL A 83 -9.58 1.93 9.39
C VAL A 83 -9.43 0.57 8.69
N THR A 84 -8.22 0.20 8.27
CA THR A 84 -7.98 -1.09 7.58
C THR A 84 -8.15 -2.27 8.53
N SER A 85 -7.69 -2.15 9.77
CA SER A 85 -7.77 -3.22 10.77
C SER A 85 -9.22 -3.60 11.13
N ALA A 86 -10.18 -2.69 10.93
CA ALA A 86 -11.60 -2.97 11.12
C ALA A 86 -12.10 -4.16 10.29
N LYS A 87 -11.47 -4.45 9.13
CA LYS A 87 -11.84 -5.60 8.27
C LYS A 87 -11.59 -6.96 8.92
N THR A 88 -10.80 -7.00 10.00
CA THR A 88 -10.45 -8.22 10.72
C THR A 88 -11.25 -8.41 12.01
N VAL A 89 -12.23 -7.52 12.26
CA VAL A 89 -12.97 -7.45 13.51
C VAL A 89 -14.47 -7.44 13.22
N THR A 90 -15.24 -8.23 13.97
CA THR A 90 -16.71 -8.18 13.94
C THR A 90 -17.18 -6.97 14.73
N LEU A 91 -17.65 -5.92 14.02
CA LEU A 91 -18.07 -4.66 14.63
C LEU A 91 -19.53 -4.68 15.09
N ASP A 92 -19.79 -4.13 16.27
CA ASP A 92 -21.12 -3.79 16.75
C ASP A 92 -21.59 -2.42 16.21
N ASP A 93 -22.75 -1.91 16.66
CA ASP A 93 -23.31 -0.64 16.16
C ASP A 93 -22.40 0.56 16.46
N GLU A 94 -21.85 0.63 17.68
CA GLU A 94 -20.91 1.66 18.08
C GLU A 94 -19.62 1.59 17.24
N GLY A 95 -19.06 0.39 17.08
CA GLY A 95 -17.86 0.21 16.28
C GLY A 95 -18.07 0.58 14.81
N ARG A 96 -19.24 0.25 14.23
CA ARG A 96 -19.62 0.69 12.89
C ARG A 96 -19.74 2.21 12.78
N THR A 97 -20.24 2.87 13.82
CA THR A 97 -20.34 4.33 13.88
C THR A 97 -18.96 4.98 13.91
N GLN A 98 -18.07 4.51 14.80
CA GLN A 98 -16.69 4.99 14.88
C GLN A 98 -15.92 4.75 13.57
N LEU A 99 -16.10 3.59 12.93
CA LEU A 99 -15.48 3.30 11.65
C LEU A 99 -15.93 4.30 10.57
N LYS A 100 -17.23 4.60 10.49
CA LYS A 100 -17.78 5.55 9.52
C LYS A 100 -17.21 6.95 9.73
N GLU A 101 -17.06 7.39 10.98
CA GLU A 101 -16.46 8.67 11.31
C GLU A 101 -14.98 8.72 10.89
N LEU A 102 -14.18 7.72 11.26
CA LEU A 102 -12.77 7.62 10.86
C LEU A 102 -12.59 7.56 9.34
N GLN A 103 -13.48 6.87 8.62
CA GLN A 103 -13.51 6.86 7.16
C GLN A 103 -13.82 8.25 6.59
N GLY A 104 -14.75 8.99 7.20
CA GLY A 104 -15.04 10.38 6.83
C GLY A 104 -13.82 11.30 7.01
N ILE A 105 -13.16 11.21 8.17
CA ILE A 105 -11.92 11.97 8.45
C ILE A 105 -10.82 11.61 7.44
N LEU A 106 -10.63 10.32 7.18
CA LEU A 106 -9.63 9.84 6.21
C LEU A 106 -9.92 10.39 4.81
N THR A 107 -11.17 10.33 4.37
CA THR A 107 -11.59 10.82 3.06
C THR A 107 -11.36 12.33 2.94
N ALA A 108 -11.82 13.11 3.93
CA ALA A 108 -11.65 14.56 3.92
C ALA A 108 -10.16 14.97 3.89
N ARG A 109 -9.31 14.29 4.66
CA ARG A 109 -7.86 14.56 4.65
C ARG A 109 -7.19 14.18 3.34
N LEU A 110 -7.59 13.07 2.72
CA LEU A 110 -7.08 12.66 1.41
C LEU A 110 -7.51 13.64 0.31
N GLU A 111 -8.75 14.13 0.34
CA GLU A 111 -9.22 15.14 -0.61
C GLU A 111 -8.39 16.42 -0.52
N VAL A 112 -8.11 16.94 0.68
CA VAL A 112 -7.24 18.11 0.84
C VAL A 112 -5.85 17.88 0.22
N LEU A 113 -5.26 16.69 0.43
CA LEU A 113 -3.95 16.36 -0.15
C LEU A 113 -4.01 16.22 -1.68
N ARG A 114 -5.10 15.69 -2.23
CA ARG A 114 -5.33 15.57 -3.68
C ARG A 114 -5.52 16.92 -4.33
N THR A 115 -6.32 17.79 -3.74
CA THR A 115 -6.52 19.16 -4.23
C THR A 115 -5.19 19.90 -4.27
N ARG A 116 -4.44 19.92 -3.15
CA ARG A 116 -3.14 20.57 -3.10
C ARG A 116 -2.15 20.00 -4.11
N TRP A 117 -2.07 18.67 -4.22
CA TRP A 117 -1.19 18.03 -5.21
C TRP A 117 -1.55 18.40 -6.65
N THR A 118 -2.85 18.52 -6.95
CA THR A 118 -3.33 18.93 -8.28
C THR A 118 -2.99 20.39 -8.56
N GLU A 119 -3.17 21.28 -7.57
CA GLU A 119 -2.81 22.70 -7.66
C GLU A 119 -1.29 22.87 -7.86
N ASP A 120 -0.48 22.17 -7.07
CA ASP A 120 0.99 22.20 -7.19
C ASP A 120 1.43 21.68 -8.57
N LEU A 121 0.78 20.63 -9.09
CA LEU A 121 1.05 20.07 -10.42
C LEU A 121 0.68 21.06 -11.54
N ASP A 122 -0.49 21.68 -11.47
CA ASP A 122 -0.94 22.68 -12.44
C ASP A 122 -0.04 23.92 -12.42
N GLN A 123 0.44 24.34 -11.25
CA GLN A 123 1.39 25.44 -11.12
C GLN A 123 2.74 25.08 -11.74
N ALA A 124 3.26 23.88 -11.48
CA ALA A 124 4.52 23.41 -12.08
C ALA A 124 4.43 23.29 -13.61
N LEU A 125 3.27 22.84 -14.12
CA LEU A 125 2.98 22.80 -15.54
C LEU A 125 2.97 24.19 -16.19
N LYS A 126 2.29 25.16 -15.58
CA LYS A 126 2.24 26.55 -16.08
C LYS A 126 3.59 27.24 -16.06
N ALA A 127 4.45 26.89 -15.09
CA ALA A 127 5.80 27.41 -14.98
C ALA A 127 6.81 26.68 -15.88
N GLU A 128 6.37 25.67 -16.66
CA GLU A 128 7.22 24.78 -17.45
C GLU A 128 8.37 24.15 -16.64
N ASN A 129 8.17 23.97 -15.33
CA ASN A 129 9.13 23.33 -14.45
C ASN A 129 8.98 21.82 -14.52
N TRP A 130 9.54 21.22 -15.57
CA TRP A 130 9.41 19.80 -15.86
C TRP A 130 10.01 18.89 -14.78
N ALA A 131 11.07 19.34 -14.09
CA ALA A 131 11.66 18.58 -12.99
C ALA A 131 10.68 18.45 -11.81
N GLU A 132 10.06 19.55 -11.40
CA GLU A 132 9.08 19.51 -10.30
C GLU A 132 7.80 18.77 -10.70
N THR A 133 7.35 18.98 -11.92
CA THR A 133 6.21 18.27 -12.49
C THR A 133 6.41 16.75 -12.45
N LEU A 134 7.59 16.26 -12.84
CA LEU A 134 7.91 14.83 -12.79
C LEU A 134 8.00 14.30 -11.35
N ARG A 135 8.53 15.08 -10.40
CA ARG A 135 8.57 14.70 -8.97
C ARG A 135 7.16 14.54 -8.39
N LEU A 136 6.26 15.48 -8.68
CA LEU A 136 4.86 15.43 -8.28
C LEU A 136 4.15 14.23 -8.94
N ALA A 137 4.39 14.00 -10.22
CA ALA A 137 3.84 12.86 -10.96
C ALA A 137 4.31 11.49 -10.41
N ALA A 138 5.54 11.39 -9.91
CA ALA A 138 6.08 10.17 -9.31
C ALA A 138 5.53 9.89 -7.90
N ARG A 139 5.02 10.91 -7.19
CA ARG A 139 4.59 10.82 -5.79
C ARG A 139 3.16 11.31 -5.59
N PRO A 140 2.15 10.57 -6.06
CA PRO A 140 0.76 10.87 -5.77
C PRO A 140 0.46 10.73 -4.27
N PRO A 141 -0.54 11.47 -3.74
CA PRO A 141 -0.88 11.48 -2.31
C PRO A 141 -1.40 10.12 -1.80
N ASP A 142 -1.97 9.29 -2.69
CA ASP A 142 -2.26 7.90 -2.41
C ASP A 142 -2.19 6.99 -3.66
N MET A 143 -2.26 5.68 -3.43
CA MET A 143 -2.21 4.64 -4.46
C MET A 143 -3.42 4.63 -5.42
N SER A 144 -4.49 5.38 -5.12
CA SER A 144 -5.67 5.51 -5.97
C SER A 144 -5.66 6.78 -6.82
N THR A 145 -4.87 7.77 -6.43
CA THR A 145 -4.74 9.03 -7.15
C THR A 145 -3.97 8.76 -8.44
N ARG A 146 -4.46 9.31 -9.53
CA ARG A 146 -3.90 9.17 -10.87
C ARG A 146 -3.80 10.55 -11.48
N LEU A 147 -2.81 10.74 -12.34
CA LEU A 147 -2.78 11.89 -13.24
C LEU A 147 -4.03 11.86 -14.13
N SER A 148 -4.62 13.03 -14.40
CA SER A 148 -5.64 13.14 -15.44
C SER A 148 -5.05 12.81 -16.80
N ALA A 149 -5.87 12.36 -17.74
CA ALA A 149 -5.41 12.04 -19.10
C ALA A 149 -4.79 13.27 -19.78
N ASP A 150 -5.39 14.45 -19.56
CA ASP A 150 -4.95 15.72 -20.12
C ASP A 150 -3.60 16.13 -19.53
N ALA A 151 -3.45 16.08 -18.20
CA ALA A 151 -2.17 16.38 -17.54
C ALA A 151 -1.08 15.41 -17.99
N ALA A 152 -1.37 14.10 -18.05
CA ALA A 152 -0.40 13.12 -18.53
C ALA A 152 0.07 13.45 -19.96
N THR A 153 -0.85 13.81 -20.85
CA THR A 153 -0.53 14.18 -22.23
C THR A 153 0.33 15.44 -22.30
N ALA A 154 -0.02 16.47 -21.53
CA ALA A 154 0.73 17.72 -21.45
C ALA A 154 2.16 17.50 -20.91
N ILE A 155 2.31 16.71 -19.83
CA ILE A 155 3.61 16.38 -19.25
C ILE A 155 4.45 15.60 -20.25
N ILE A 156 3.88 14.60 -20.93
CA ILE A 156 4.60 13.80 -21.93
C ILE A 156 5.12 14.70 -23.05
N ALA A 157 4.28 15.58 -23.60
CA ALA A 157 4.68 16.48 -24.67
C ALA A 157 5.79 17.46 -24.22
N GLY A 158 5.61 18.11 -23.07
CA GLY A 158 6.57 19.06 -22.52
C GLY A 158 7.92 18.43 -22.19
N VAL A 159 7.94 17.29 -21.48
CA VAL A 159 9.17 16.57 -21.14
C VAL A 159 9.88 16.04 -22.39
N SER A 160 9.12 15.55 -23.37
CA SER A 160 9.68 15.08 -24.65
C SER A 160 10.41 16.22 -25.39
N ALA A 161 9.82 17.42 -25.41
CA ALA A 161 10.43 18.61 -26.01
C ALA A 161 11.64 19.14 -25.21
N ALA A 162 11.58 19.06 -23.88
CA ALA A 162 12.68 19.47 -23.00
C ALA A 162 13.90 18.54 -23.10
N LEU A 163 13.69 17.26 -23.46
CA LEU A 163 14.77 16.30 -23.72
C LEU A 163 15.26 16.41 -25.17
N ASN A 164 16.07 17.43 -25.43
CA ASN A 164 16.62 17.73 -26.75
C ASN A 164 18.17 17.80 -26.74
N PRO A 165 18.83 17.83 -27.91
CA PRO A 165 20.30 17.87 -28.02
C PRO A 165 20.98 19.13 -27.46
N GLU A 166 20.26 20.24 -27.33
CA GLU A 166 20.79 21.54 -26.88
C GLU A 166 20.68 21.72 -25.36
N GLN A 167 19.99 20.78 -24.69
CA GLN A 167 19.77 20.84 -23.25
C GLN A 167 21.07 20.69 -22.46
N SER A 168 21.18 21.43 -21.35
CA SER A 168 22.34 21.30 -20.47
C SER A 168 22.45 19.88 -19.89
N PRO A 169 23.65 19.31 -19.78
CA PRO A 169 23.83 17.93 -19.33
C PRO A 169 23.22 17.64 -17.95
N ALA A 170 23.40 18.55 -16.99
CA ALA A 170 22.87 18.39 -15.64
C ALA A 170 21.33 18.32 -15.62
N VAL A 171 20.66 19.16 -16.40
CA VAL A 171 19.18 19.16 -16.47
C VAL A 171 18.69 17.94 -17.25
N PHE A 172 19.35 17.58 -18.34
CA PHE A 172 19.01 16.41 -19.14
C PHE A 172 19.04 15.13 -18.28
N VAL A 173 20.15 14.87 -17.57
CA VAL A 173 20.30 13.68 -16.72
C VAL A 173 19.22 13.67 -15.63
N SER A 174 18.98 14.79 -14.97
CA SER A 174 17.95 14.93 -13.93
C SER A 174 16.55 14.61 -14.48
N LEU A 175 16.19 15.14 -15.64
CA LEU A 175 14.88 14.87 -16.27
C LEU A 175 14.73 13.41 -16.68
N VAL A 176 15.79 12.76 -17.13
CA VAL A 176 15.77 11.32 -17.47
C VAL A 176 15.54 10.46 -16.24
N GLU A 177 16.27 10.74 -15.15
CA GLU A 177 16.12 10.01 -13.87
C GLU A 177 14.71 10.17 -13.32
N LEU A 178 14.21 11.40 -13.25
CA LEU A 178 12.86 11.69 -12.78
C LEU A 178 11.79 11.06 -13.67
N SER A 179 11.98 11.11 -15.00
CA SER A 179 11.05 10.49 -15.95
C SER A 179 10.94 8.99 -15.70
N ALA A 180 12.05 8.30 -15.42
CA ALA A 180 12.07 6.86 -15.17
C ALA A 180 11.29 6.44 -13.91
N GLU A 181 11.13 7.32 -12.93
CA GLU A 181 10.33 7.07 -11.71
C GLU A 181 8.81 7.18 -11.96
N THR A 182 8.39 7.82 -13.05
CA THR A 182 6.97 8.05 -13.34
C THR A 182 6.30 6.89 -14.07
N SER A 183 4.96 6.86 -14.05
CA SER A 183 4.15 5.94 -14.85
C SER A 183 4.14 6.27 -16.35
N ILE A 184 4.45 7.51 -16.74
CA ILE A 184 4.42 8.00 -18.12
C ILE A 184 5.70 7.72 -18.92
N ARG A 185 6.75 7.20 -18.26
CA ARG A 185 8.10 6.95 -18.83
C ARG A 185 8.14 6.26 -20.20
N ARG A 186 7.20 5.35 -20.47
CA ARG A 186 7.15 4.61 -21.75
C ARG A 186 6.65 5.45 -22.93
N ASN A 187 5.96 6.56 -22.64
CA ASN A 187 5.37 7.44 -23.64
C ASN A 187 6.23 8.69 -23.88
N VAL A 188 7.24 8.94 -23.05
CA VAL A 188 8.20 10.03 -23.24
C VAL A 188 9.06 9.72 -24.48
N LYS A 189 9.13 10.68 -25.40
CA LYS A 189 9.87 10.58 -26.66
C LYS A 189 10.90 11.71 -26.73
N PRO A 190 12.10 11.51 -26.17
CA PRO A 190 13.19 12.49 -26.27
C PRO A 190 13.45 12.83 -27.74
N VAL A 191 13.60 14.12 -28.03
CA VAL A 191 13.96 14.60 -29.39
C VAL A 191 15.40 14.22 -29.73
N GLY A 192 16.28 14.21 -28.73
CA GLY A 192 17.66 13.78 -28.92
C GLY A 192 18.45 13.77 -27.61
N ILE A 193 19.72 13.40 -27.71
CA ILE A 193 20.65 13.30 -26.59
C ILE A 193 21.74 14.35 -26.81
N PRO A 194 22.03 15.22 -25.82
CA PRO A 194 23.15 16.15 -25.89
C PRO A 194 24.48 15.46 -26.19
N ALA A 195 25.39 16.16 -26.86
CA ALA A 195 26.72 15.67 -27.23
C ALA A 195 27.69 15.63 -26.01
N ASP A 196 27.28 14.93 -24.96
CA ASP A 196 28.00 14.79 -23.70
C ASP A 196 27.97 13.32 -23.23
N GLU A 197 29.09 12.85 -22.69
CA GLU A 197 29.24 11.44 -22.31
C GLU A 197 28.34 11.06 -21.12
N THR A 198 28.08 11.99 -20.19
CA THR A 198 27.19 11.73 -19.05
C THR A 198 25.73 11.57 -19.51
N CYS A 199 25.32 12.38 -20.50
CA CYS A 199 23.99 12.26 -21.12
C CYS A 199 23.83 10.94 -21.87
N ARG A 200 24.86 10.53 -22.63
CA ARG A 200 24.89 9.23 -23.32
C ARG A 200 24.82 8.07 -22.33
N ALA A 201 25.61 8.12 -21.25
CA ALA A 201 25.60 7.10 -20.20
C ALA A 201 24.24 6.99 -19.51
N ALA A 202 23.60 8.12 -19.20
CA ALA A 202 22.25 8.15 -18.64
C ALA A 202 21.22 7.56 -19.61
N ALA A 203 21.26 7.93 -20.89
CA ALA A 203 20.36 7.39 -21.91
C ALA A 203 20.52 5.87 -22.07
N VAL A 204 21.75 5.34 -22.03
CA VAL A 204 22.02 3.90 -22.05
C VAL A 204 21.44 3.21 -20.81
N LYS A 205 21.71 3.75 -19.62
CA LYS A 205 21.23 3.22 -18.33
C LYS A 205 19.69 3.13 -18.29
N PHE A 206 19.00 4.13 -18.84
CA PHE A 206 17.55 4.24 -18.78
C PHE A 206 16.82 3.77 -20.05
N ALA A 207 17.51 3.24 -21.05
CA ALA A 207 16.91 2.76 -22.30
C ALA A 207 15.87 1.63 -22.11
N GLY A 208 15.99 0.83 -21.04
CA GLY A 208 14.98 -0.17 -20.68
C GLY A 208 13.70 0.45 -20.07
N ALA A 209 13.81 1.60 -19.42
CA ALA A 209 12.69 2.31 -18.82
C ALA A 209 12.00 3.26 -19.80
N ILE A 210 12.78 3.90 -20.68
CA ILE A 210 12.35 4.86 -21.71
C ILE A 210 12.81 4.29 -23.06
N PRO A 211 11.93 3.51 -23.76
CA PRO A 211 12.31 2.76 -24.95
C PRO A 211 12.85 3.60 -26.11
N GLU A 212 12.46 4.88 -26.18
CA GLU A 212 12.87 5.76 -27.26
C GLU A 212 14.38 6.06 -27.23
N PHE A 213 15.03 6.01 -26.06
CA PHE A 213 16.49 6.13 -25.98
C PHE A 213 17.20 4.97 -26.69
N ALA A 214 16.65 3.75 -26.65
CA ALA A 214 17.24 2.63 -27.37
C ALA A 214 17.26 2.88 -28.88
N LYS A 215 16.22 3.53 -29.44
CA LYS A 215 16.17 3.91 -30.85
C LYS A 215 17.21 4.98 -31.18
N LEU A 216 17.29 6.05 -30.37
CA LEU A 216 18.25 7.13 -30.57
C LEU A 216 19.71 6.65 -30.47
N LEU A 217 19.97 5.65 -29.63
CA LEU A 217 21.29 5.03 -29.44
C LEU A 217 21.58 3.89 -30.43
N GLY A 218 20.62 3.53 -31.30
CA GLY A 218 20.77 2.40 -32.23
C GLY A 218 20.89 1.03 -31.56
N MET A 219 20.46 0.89 -30.31
CA MET A 219 20.52 -0.37 -29.57
C MET A 219 19.38 -1.29 -30.02
N LYS A 220 19.70 -2.55 -30.35
CA LYS A 220 18.67 -3.59 -30.55
C LYS A 220 17.97 -3.84 -29.22
N VAL A 221 16.73 -3.37 -29.08
CA VAL A 221 15.87 -3.69 -27.93
C VAL A 221 15.69 -5.21 -27.89
N PRO A 222 16.16 -5.93 -26.87
CA PRO A 222 15.91 -7.36 -26.76
C PRO A 222 14.39 -7.59 -26.61
N PRO A 223 13.82 -8.61 -27.27
CA PRO A 223 12.39 -8.89 -27.18
C PRO A 223 11.99 -9.07 -25.70
N PRO A 224 10.78 -8.60 -25.31
CA PRO A 224 10.33 -8.75 -23.93
C PRO A 224 10.36 -10.23 -23.53
N PRO A 225 10.82 -10.55 -22.31
CA PRO A 225 10.85 -11.93 -21.84
C PRO A 225 9.43 -12.50 -21.93
N PRO A 226 9.27 -13.73 -22.47
CA PRO A 226 7.96 -14.34 -22.61
C PRO A 226 7.26 -14.41 -21.24
N PRO A 227 5.95 -14.17 -21.17
CA PRO A 227 5.21 -14.23 -19.91
C PRO A 227 5.43 -15.61 -19.29
N THR A 228 5.85 -15.63 -18.02
CA THR A 228 5.97 -16.85 -17.24
C THR A 228 4.60 -17.50 -17.17
N ARG A 229 4.39 -18.58 -17.93
CA ARG A 229 3.16 -19.38 -17.85
C ARG A 229 3.04 -19.89 -16.42
N ARG A 230 2.09 -19.34 -15.66
CA ARG A 230 1.69 -19.91 -14.37
C ARG A 230 1.23 -21.35 -14.62
N PRO A 231 1.75 -22.35 -13.88
CA PRO A 231 1.27 -23.70 -14.01
C PRO A 231 -0.22 -23.75 -13.64
N VAL A 232 -1.03 -24.23 -14.57
CA VAL A 232 -2.46 -24.44 -14.37
C VAL A 232 -2.59 -25.59 -13.36
N SER A 233 -3.11 -25.33 -12.16
CA SER A 233 -3.40 -26.40 -11.21
C SER A 233 -4.57 -27.22 -11.76
N ARG A 234 -4.26 -28.43 -12.21
CA ARG A 234 -5.27 -29.40 -12.65
C ARG A 234 -5.99 -29.89 -11.39
N ARG A 235 -7.19 -29.36 -11.13
CA ARG A 235 -8.14 -29.94 -10.16
C ARG A 235 -8.46 -31.35 -10.63
N ALA A 236 -8.06 -32.35 -9.86
CA ALA A 236 -8.57 -33.71 -10.00
C ALA A 236 -9.99 -33.73 -9.43
N SER A 237 -10.92 -34.24 -10.26
CA SER A 237 -12.28 -34.64 -9.88
C SER A 237 -12.25 -35.89 -9.01
#